data_AF-A0A1F5TQC8-F1
#
_entry.id   AF-A0A1F5TQC8-F1
#
_cell.length_a   1.000
_cell.length_b   1.000
_cell.length_c   1.000
_cell.angle_alpha   90.00
_cell.angle_beta   90.00
_cell.angle_gamma   90.00
#
_symmetry.space_group_name_H-M   'P 1'
#
loop_
_entity.id
_entity.type
_entity.pdbx_description
1 polymer ?
#
loop_
_entity_poly.entity_id
_entity_poly.type
_entity_poly.pdbx_seq_one_letter_code
_entity_poly.pdbx_strand_id
1 'polypeptide(L)'
;MIMAKINDKYLISLLVLLVIAQTGLIFVLSKQARKNYIDEKNLTTHYSYFSGLDFYEEAYKQAEGQITVADEKIYGGILPHHLMVEDKIAAFFTGIENNDYETIILIGPNHFLSGKSDIITSQAKWATPYGELMPDLDLTRNLNDSGSASIEENPFINEHSISGLVGFIKKNFPNARFAPIIVRPETTTKESEQLAQVIKNNIDADKTLILASVDFSHYQPVAVADWHDEKSRNVIENFSFNQVNNLEVDSPASIYVLLKYLELVKAQNSKLIFATNSGKLINKPDEPTTSHNFYYFTKGEKENNSLINFLFFGDIMLDRHVKEIMNKNGRVDYLLKNLAGGEKRFFQGIDVIGANLEGAVTVGGQHYPPEISIDFAFDPKDVAQLKNYGFSFFSLANNHILDQGQAGFTETQKNLGELGFDYAGCADRKVDECSVKIKEINGVRIGFLAYSMVYGVLDEDKVVEQIKSLKKETDFVVVNMHWGVEYEQQARSNQIALAHKMVDIGADIIIGSHPHVVQEMEVYKNKPIFYSLGNFIFDQYFSRETQEGLGIGLSIDNGKIAITLLPFQSKVSQVELMAGNDKQKFLNWLAESSKVSEEYKKQLKVGKLF
;
A
#
# COMPACT_ATOMS: atom_id res chain seq x y z
N MET A 1 1.37 88.58 -10.37
CA MET A 1 0.59 87.58 -11.13
C MET A 1 1.60 86.62 -11.76
N ILE A 2 1.92 85.52 -11.07
CA ILE A 2 3.03 84.63 -11.42
C ILE A 2 2.51 83.57 -12.40
N MET A 3 2.96 83.64 -13.66
CA MET A 3 2.78 82.56 -14.64
C MET A 3 3.75 81.42 -14.28
N ALA A 4 3.21 80.27 -13.90
CA ALA A 4 3.99 79.05 -13.75
C ALA A 4 4.26 78.43 -15.12
N LYS A 5 5.53 78.47 -15.56
CA LYS A 5 6.06 77.63 -16.64
C LYS A 5 5.95 76.16 -16.21
N ILE A 6 4.99 75.42 -16.75
CA ILE A 6 5.00 73.96 -16.69
C ILE A 6 6.18 73.52 -17.56
N ASN A 7 7.12 72.84 -16.93
CA ASN A 7 8.37 72.40 -17.52
C ASN A 7 8.09 71.21 -18.46
N ASP A 8 8.40 71.35 -19.76
CA ASP A 8 8.05 70.41 -20.84
C ASP A 8 8.44 68.94 -20.55
N LYS A 9 9.45 68.71 -19.71
CA LYS A 9 9.83 67.36 -19.25
C LYS A 9 8.72 66.64 -18.50
N TYR A 10 7.93 67.34 -17.68
CA TYR A 10 6.84 66.72 -16.91
C TYR A 10 5.64 66.36 -17.79
N LEU A 11 5.36 67.16 -18.83
CA LEU A 11 4.28 66.88 -19.77
C LEU A 11 4.59 65.64 -20.62
N ILE A 12 5.85 65.50 -21.05
CA ILE A 12 6.33 64.32 -21.79
C ILE A 12 6.28 63.07 -20.91
N SER A 13 6.73 63.15 -19.64
CA SER A 13 6.64 62.01 -18.70
C SER A 13 5.19 61.58 -18.43
N LEU A 14 4.25 62.52 -18.34
CA LEU A 14 2.83 62.22 -18.14
C LEU A 14 2.21 61.55 -19.37
N LEU A 15 2.57 62.02 -20.58
CA LEU A 15 2.14 61.43 -21.85
C LEU A 15 2.69 60.00 -22.05
N VAL A 16 3.94 59.75 -21.68
CA VAL A 16 4.54 58.41 -21.73
C VAL A 16 3.84 57.47 -20.75
N LEU A 17 3.54 57.91 -19.53
CA LEU A 17 2.78 57.12 -18.55
C LEU A 17 1.35 56.80 -19.03
N LEU A 18 0.67 57.75 -19.69
CA LEU A 18 -0.65 57.54 -20.28
C LEU A 18 -0.64 56.54 -21.44
N VAL A 19 0.39 56.58 -22.29
CA VAL A 19 0.57 55.61 -23.38
C VAL A 19 0.91 54.23 -22.83
N ILE A 20 1.74 54.12 -21.78
CA ILE A 20 2.04 52.85 -21.10
C ILE A 20 0.78 52.29 -20.42
N ALA A 21 -0.04 53.13 -19.79
CA ALA A 21 -1.30 52.71 -19.19
C ALA A 21 -2.33 52.26 -20.24
N GLN A 22 -2.45 52.96 -21.37
CA GLN A 22 -3.33 52.58 -22.47
C GLN A 22 -2.87 51.29 -23.16
N THR A 23 -1.58 51.14 -23.42
CA THR A 23 -1.02 49.90 -24.00
C THR A 23 -1.12 48.73 -23.04
N GLY A 24 -0.93 48.94 -21.74
CA GLY A 24 -1.19 47.95 -20.69
C GLY A 24 -2.66 47.55 -20.61
N LEU A 25 -3.59 48.51 -20.69
CA LEU A 25 -5.03 48.24 -20.70
C LEU A 25 -5.48 47.52 -21.98
N ILE A 26 -4.95 47.89 -23.14
CA ILE A 26 -5.19 47.18 -24.42
C ILE A 26 -4.59 45.77 -24.37
N PHE A 27 -3.44 45.57 -23.72
CA PHE A 27 -2.83 44.26 -23.53
C PHE A 27 -3.68 43.37 -22.59
N VAL A 28 -4.17 43.92 -21.48
CA VAL A 28 -5.07 43.20 -20.55
C VAL A 28 -6.40 42.89 -21.23
N LEU A 29 -7.03 43.86 -21.90
CA LEU A 29 -8.28 43.67 -22.65
C LEU A 29 -8.10 42.72 -23.84
N SER A 30 -6.94 42.70 -24.50
CA SER A 30 -6.67 41.74 -25.59
C SER A 30 -6.33 40.34 -25.07
N LYS A 31 -5.76 40.20 -23.87
CA LYS A 31 -5.63 38.90 -23.18
C LYS A 31 -6.98 38.37 -22.74
N GLN A 32 -7.88 39.26 -22.31
CA GLN A 32 -9.26 38.92 -21.93
C GLN A 32 -10.17 38.68 -23.16
N ALA A 33 -9.88 39.31 -24.30
CA ALA A 33 -10.60 39.15 -25.57
C ALA A 33 -10.05 38.03 -26.47
N ARG A 34 -8.84 37.51 -26.23
CA ARG A 34 -8.35 36.26 -26.84
C ARG A 34 -8.80 35.04 -26.05
N LYS A 35 -10.10 34.94 -25.75
CA LYS A 35 -10.74 33.62 -25.68
C LYS A 35 -10.79 33.16 -27.13
N ASN A 36 -9.83 32.34 -27.57
CA ASN A 36 -9.96 31.61 -28.83
C ASN A 36 -11.30 30.87 -28.76
N TYR A 37 -12.29 31.36 -29.50
CA TYR A 37 -13.62 30.77 -29.53
C TYR A 37 -13.48 29.43 -30.25
N ILE A 38 -13.33 28.35 -29.48
CA ILE A 38 -13.34 26.99 -30.01
C ILE A 38 -14.79 26.72 -30.44
N ASP A 39 -14.98 26.45 -31.73
CA ASP A 39 -16.28 26.01 -32.22
C ASP A 39 -16.56 24.60 -31.68
N GLU A 40 -17.46 24.52 -30.69
CA GLU A 40 -17.85 23.26 -30.04
C GLU A 40 -18.34 22.20 -31.05
N LYS A 41 -18.77 22.61 -32.25
CA LYS A 41 -19.20 21.68 -33.31
C LYS A 41 -18.05 20.89 -33.95
N ASN A 42 -16.81 21.37 -33.87
CA ASN A 42 -15.64 20.78 -34.53
C ASN A 42 -14.68 20.08 -33.54
N LEU A 43 -15.14 19.81 -32.32
CA LEU A 43 -14.34 19.07 -31.34
C LEU A 43 -14.15 17.62 -31.77
N THR A 44 -12.95 17.08 -31.54
CA THR A 44 -12.69 15.64 -31.59
C THR A 44 -13.72 14.90 -30.73
N THR A 45 -14.14 13.73 -31.18
CA THR A 45 -15.12 12.91 -30.46
C THR A 45 -14.46 11.60 -30.03
N HIS A 46 -14.40 11.39 -28.72
CA HIS A 46 -14.09 10.10 -28.10
C HIS A 46 -15.38 9.34 -27.85
N TYR A 47 -15.28 8.04 -27.55
CA TYR A 47 -16.42 7.16 -27.38
C TYR A 47 -16.37 6.48 -26.02
N SER A 48 -17.52 6.35 -25.37
CA SER A 48 -17.63 5.49 -24.19
C SER A 48 -17.16 4.07 -24.51
N TYR A 49 -16.48 3.44 -23.56
CA TYR A 49 -15.92 2.10 -23.72
C TYR A 49 -17.03 1.08 -24.05
N PHE A 50 -18.18 1.22 -23.38
CA PHE A 50 -19.42 0.53 -23.73
C PHE A 50 -20.39 1.48 -24.42
N SER A 51 -20.94 1.07 -25.56
CA SER A 51 -21.87 1.87 -26.37
C SER A 51 -23.32 1.36 -26.33
N GLY A 52 -23.57 0.21 -25.71
CA GLY A 52 -24.91 -0.36 -25.57
C GLY A 52 -25.69 0.27 -24.41
N LEU A 53 -26.87 0.83 -24.69
CA LEU A 53 -27.75 1.39 -23.66
C LEU A 53 -28.18 0.33 -22.63
N ASP A 54 -28.45 -0.90 -23.08
CA ASP A 54 -28.92 -2.01 -22.24
C ASP A 54 -27.96 -2.36 -21.11
N PHE A 55 -26.64 -2.23 -21.33
CA PHE A 55 -25.62 -2.45 -20.30
C PHE A 55 -25.83 -1.51 -19.11
N TYR A 56 -25.98 -0.22 -19.39
CA TYR A 56 -26.16 0.79 -18.35
C TYR A 56 -27.52 0.66 -17.66
N GLU A 57 -28.60 0.47 -18.42
CA GLU A 57 -29.94 0.33 -17.83
C GLU A 57 -30.05 -0.90 -16.92
N GLU A 58 -29.41 -2.02 -17.27
CA GLU A 58 -29.37 -3.20 -16.39
C GLU A 58 -28.51 -2.94 -15.14
N ALA A 59 -27.38 -2.22 -15.26
CA ALA A 59 -26.57 -1.81 -14.11
C ALA A 59 -27.38 -0.93 -13.12
N TYR A 60 -28.12 0.08 -13.61
CA TYR A 60 -28.98 0.92 -12.76
C TYR A 60 -30.12 0.15 -12.12
N LYS A 61 -30.73 -0.78 -12.84
CA LYS A 61 -31.77 -1.64 -12.29
C LYS A 61 -31.24 -2.52 -11.15
N GLN A 62 -30.01 -3.04 -11.26
CA GLN A 62 -29.37 -3.81 -10.18
C GLN A 62 -28.93 -2.93 -9.00
N ALA A 63 -28.76 -1.63 -9.22
CA ALA A 63 -28.38 -0.66 -8.19
C ALA A 63 -29.52 -0.28 -7.24
N GLU A 64 -30.80 -0.44 -7.60
CA GLU A 64 -31.97 0.10 -6.86
C GLU A 64 -32.01 -0.24 -5.36
N GLY A 65 -31.43 -1.38 -4.95
CA GLY A 65 -31.35 -1.81 -3.55
C GLY A 65 -30.02 -1.51 -2.83
N GLN A 66 -29.05 -0.92 -3.53
CA GLN A 66 -27.67 -0.70 -3.05
C GLN A 66 -27.35 0.79 -2.85
N ILE A 67 -28.22 1.68 -3.34
CA ILE A 67 -27.99 3.13 -3.32
C ILE A 67 -27.90 3.63 -1.87
N THR A 68 -26.77 4.25 -1.57
CA THR A 68 -26.58 5.03 -0.34
C THR A 68 -26.57 6.50 -0.73
N VAL A 69 -27.66 7.20 -0.45
CA VAL A 69 -27.77 8.64 -0.73
C VAL A 69 -26.94 9.42 0.29
N ALA A 70 -26.12 10.35 -0.19
CA ALA A 70 -25.40 11.26 0.68
C ALA A 70 -26.34 12.33 1.26
N ASP A 71 -26.31 12.50 2.58
CA ASP A 71 -27.08 13.54 3.29
C ASP A 71 -26.47 14.95 3.14
N GLU A 72 -25.24 15.01 2.64
CA GLU A 72 -24.46 16.23 2.52
C GLU A 72 -23.87 16.37 1.11
N LYS A 73 -23.39 17.57 0.81
CA LYS A 73 -22.72 17.86 -0.46
C LYS A 73 -21.39 17.12 -0.57
N ILE A 74 -21.21 16.45 -1.70
CA ILE A 74 -20.00 15.74 -2.03
C ILE A 74 -19.03 16.68 -2.76
N TYR A 75 -17.76 16.67 -2.35
CA TYR A 75 -16.70 17.45 -2.99
C TYR A 75 -15.75 16.58 -3.82
N GLY A 76 -15.75 15.27 -3.56
CA GLY A 76 -15.05 14.31 -4.41
C GLY A 76 -15.33 12.87 -4.04
N GLY A 77 -14.74 11.94 -4.78
CA GLY A 77 -14.92 10.51 -4.56
C GLY A 77 -13.87 9.64 -5.22
N ILE A 78 -13.79 8.38 -4.78
CA ILE A 78 -12.95 7.33 -5.38
C ILE A 78 -13.90 6.23 -5.84
N LEU A 79 -13.72 5.75 -7.05
CA LEU A 79 -14.46 4.62 -7.59
C LEU A 79 -13.59 3.81 -8.56
N PRO A 80 -13.80 2.49 -8.65
CA PRO A 80 -13.15 1.65 -9.64
C PRO A 80 -13.65 1.90 -11.07
N HIS A 81 -12.84 1.50 -12.04
CA HIS A 81 -13.20 1.40 -13.45
C HIS A 81 -13.27 -0.05 -13.95
N HIS A 82 -13.00 -1.04 -13.12
CA HIS A 82 -13.30 -2.44 -13.44
C HIS A 82 -14.82 -2.67 -13.44
N LEU A 83 -15.40 -2.80 -14.64
CA LEU A 83 -16.84 -2.91 -14.90
C LEU A 83 -17.48 -4.26 -14.53
N MET A 84 -16.88 -5.02 -13.60
CA MET A 84 -17.49 -6.19 -12.94
C MET A 84 -18.37 -5.77 -11.74
N VAL A 85 -18.24 -4.51 -11.33
CA VAL A 85 -19.03 -3.87 -10.26
C VAL A 85 -19.86 -2.72 -10.82
N GLU A 86 -20.35 -2.87 -12.05
CA GLU A 86 -21.15 -1.87 -12.77
C GLU A 86 -22.41 -1.49 -11.99
N ASP A 87 -23.00 -2.42 -11.26
CA ASP A 87 -24.14 -2.20 -10.36
C ASP A 87 -23.79 -1.25 -9.20
N LYS A 88 -22.59 -1.39 -8.62
CA LYS A 88 -22.08 -0.51 -7.54
C LYS A 88 -21.62 0.83 -8.08
N ILE A 89 -21.08 0.88 -9.30
CA ILE A 89 -20.76 2.14 -9.99
C ILE A 89 -22.06 2.94 -10.22
N ALA A 90 -23.10 2.29 -10.75
CA ALA A 90 -24.42 2.90 -10.89
C ALA A 90 -24.98 3.36 -9.53
N ALA A 91 -24.93 2.51 -8.50
CA ALA A 91 -25.39 2.84 -7.16
C ALA A 91 -24.63 4.03 -6.54
N PHE A 92 -23.31 4.10 -6.77
CA PHE A 92 -22.47 5.20 -6.32
C PHE A 92 -22.88 6.51 -6.98
N PHE A 93 -22.99 6.55 -8.32
CA PHE A 93 -23.38 7.76 -9.03
C PHE A 93 -24.79 8.24 -8.66
N THR A 94 -25.77 7.33 -8.57
CA THR A 94 -27.12 7.69 -8.10
C THR A 94 -27.11 8.18 -6.66
N GLY A 95 -26.26 7.64 -5.80
CA GLY A 95 -26.13 8.08 -4.40
C GLY A 95 -25.62 9.50 -4.22
N ILE A 96 -24.89 10.05 -5.21
CA ILE A 96 -24.24 11.37 -5.13
C ILE A 96 -24.83 12.42 -6.09
N GLU A 97 -25.92 12.09 -6.80
CA GLU A 97 -26.48 12.91 -7.87
C GLU A 97 -27.22 14.18 -7.39
N ASN A 98 -27.54 14.27 -6.09
CA ASN A 98 -28.38 15.31 -5.48
C ASN A 98 -27.75 16.72 -5.42
N ASN A 99 -26.77 17.02 -6.26
CA ASN A 99 -26.05 18.29 -6.27
C ASN A 99 -25.98 18.87 -7.68
N ASP A 100 -26.15 20.19 -7.79
CA ASP A 100 -26.07 20.93 -9.06
C ASP A 100 -24.60 21.13 -9.50
N TYR A 101 -23.91 20.05 -9.85
CA TYR A 101 -22.56 20.15 -10.42
C TYR A 101 -22.61 20.70 -11.84
N GLU A 102 -21.81 21.74 -12.08
CA GLU A 102 -21.57 22.33 -13.40
C GLU A 102 -20.36 21.68 -14.09
N THR A 103 -19.38 21.20 -13.32
CA THR A 103 -18.19 20.52 -13.84
C THR A 103 -17.94 19.20 -13.10
N ILE A 104 -17.65 18.14 -13.86
CA ILE A 104 -17.16 16.85 -13.36
C ILE A 104 -15.71 16.70 -13.82
N ILE A 105 -14.80 16.48 -12.88
CA ILE A 105 -13.40 16.14 -13.15
C ILE A 105 -13.21 14.66 -12.85
N LEU A 106 -12.65 13.90 -13.78
CA LEU A 106 -12.31 12.49 -13.57
C LEU A 106 -10.81 12.30 -13.80
N ILE A 107 -10.11 11.87 -12.76
CA ILE A 107 -8.68 11.57 -12.78
C ILE A 107 -8.49 10.06 -12.79
N GLY A 108 -7.78 9.51 -13.75
CA GLY A 108 -7.46 8.08 -13.80
C GLY A 108 -6.00 7.81 -14.15
N PRO A 109 -5.54 6.55 -14.06
CA PRO A 109 -4.25 6.14 -14.59
C PRO A 109 -4.19 6.27 -16.12
N ASN A 110 -2.98 6.48 -16.62
CA ASN A 110 -2.59 6.31 -18.02
C ASN A 110 -2.00 4.90 -18.20
N HIS A 111 -2.86 3.90 -18.36
CA HIS A 111 -2.48 2.48 -18.45
C HIS A 111 -1.54 2.19 -19.61
N PHE A 112 -1.72 2.92 -20.72
CA PHE A 112 -0.99 2.70 -21.96
C PHE A 112 0.30 3.52 -22.04
N LEU A 113 0.64 4.28 -20.99
CA LEU A 113 1.78 5.21 -20.94
C LEU A 113 1.87 6.09 -22.20
N SER A 114 0.71 6.43 -22.77
CA SER A 114 0.59 7.11 -24.05
C SER A 114 0.76 8.62 -23.89
N GLY A 115 1.02 9.31 -25.00
CA GLY A 115 1.24 10.76 -25.01
C GLY A 115 2.69 11.15 -24.67
N LYS A 116 2.93 12.46 -24.53
CA LYS A 116 4.28 13.00 -24.27
C LYS A 116 4.50 13.45 -22.83
N SER A 117 3.42 13.77 -22.14
CA SER A 117 3.45 14.39 -20.82
C SER A 117 3.01 13.39 -19.74
N ASP A 118 3.45 13.59 -18.51
CA ASP A 118 3.11 12.68 -17.41
C ASP A 118 1.68 12.89 -16.91
N ILE A 119 1.16 14.12 -17.05
CA ILE A 119 -0.23 14.47 -16.78
C ILE A 119 -0.84 15.00 -18.08
N ILE A 120 -1.95 14.40 -18.50
CA ILE A 120 -2.62 14.70 -19.77
C ILE A 120 -4.10 14.98 -19.54
N THR A 121 -4.64 15.96 -20.26
CA THR A 121 -6.07 16.26 -20.31
C THR A 121 -6.57 16.32 -21.76
N SER A 122 -7.88 16.42 -21.97
CA SER A 122 -8.50 16.41 -23.30
C SER A 122 -9.60 17.47 -23.42
N GLN A 123 -9.73 18.01 -24.63
CA GLN A 123 -10.80 18.94 -25.03
C GLN A 123 -11.80 18.28 -25.98
N ALA A 124 -11.75 16.96 -26.15
CA ALA A 124 -12.73 16.23 -26.93
C ALA A 124 -14.06 16.10 -26.17
N LYS A 125 -15.15 16.01 -26.94
CA LYS A 125 -16.44 15.54 -26.41
C LYS A 125 -16.48 14.02 -26.39
N TRP A 126 -17.29 13.47 -25.51
CA TRP A 126 -17.50 12.02 -25.40
C TRP A 126 -18.89 11.65 -25.89
N ALA A 127 -18.98 10.80 -26.91
CA ALA A 127 -20.22 10.18 -27.34
C ALA A 127 -20.55 9.01 -26.38
N THR A 128 -21.73 9.07 -25.76
CA THR A 128 -22.22 8.04 -24.82
C THR A 128 -23.63 7.58 -25.24
N PRO A 129 -24.15 6.47 -24.69
CA PRO A 129 -25.53 6.04 -24.96
C PRO A 129 -26.60 7.04 -24.54
N TYR A 130 -26.25 7.97 -23.64
CA TYR A 130 -27.13 9.02 -23.12
C TYR A 130 -26.91 10.38 -23.80
N GLY A 131 -26.15 10.41 -24.89
CA GLY A 131 -25.81 11.62 -25.65
C GLY A 131 -24.39 12.11 -25.41
N GLU A 132 -24.09 13.32 -25.87
CA GLU A 132 -22.73 13.89 -25.81
C GLU A 132 -22.44 14.49 -24.43
N LEU A 133 -21.31 14.10 -23.84
CA LEU A 133 -20.73 14.72 -22.66
C LEU A 133 -19.69 15.76 -23.12
N MET A 134 -19.98 17.03 -22.86
CA MET A 134 -19.21 18.16 -23.39
C MET A 134 -18.04 18.52 -22.47
N PRO A 135 -16.88 18.89 -23.03
CA PRO A 135 -15.70 19.19 -22.23
C PRO A 135 -15.79 20.56 -21.54
N ASP A 136 -15.08 20.69 -20.43
CA ASP A 136 -14.78 21.97 -19.79
C ASP A 136 -13.53 22.60 -20.46
N LEU A 137 -13.78 23.41 -21.48
CA LEU A 137 -12.73 24.04 -22.29
C LEU A 137 -11.93 25.10 -21.53
N ASP A 138 -12.51 25.71 -20.50
CA ASP A 138 -11.82 26.74 -19.73
C ASP A 138 -10.88 26.09 -18.71
N LEU A 139 -11.34 25.07 -17.98
CA LEU A 139 -10.51 24.31 -17.06
C LEU A 139 -9.33 23.62 -17.78
N THR A 140 -9.60 22.89 -18.85
CA THR A 140 -8.56 22.17 -19.62
C THR A 140 -7.49 23.11 -20.18
N ARG A 141 -7.88 24.32 -20.62
CA ARG A 141 -6.94 25.36 -21.07
C ARG A 141 -6.11 25.90 -19.92
N ASN A 142 -6.71 26.16 -18.75
CA ASN A 142 -5.98 26.64 -17.57
C ASN A 142 -4.98 25.59 -17.05
N LEU A 143 -5.32 24.30 -17.13
CA LEU A 143 -4.41 23.21 -16.80
C LEU A 143 -3.19 23.19 -17.73
N ASN A 144 -3.43 23.38 -19.04
CA ASN A 144 -2.39 23.48 -20.06
C ASN A 144 -1.51 24.72 -19.92
N ASP A 145 -2.11 25.90 -19.77
CA ASP A 145 -1.40 27.17 -19.70
C ASP A 145 -0.55 27.30 -18.42
N SER A 146 -0.93 26.61 -17.35
CA SER A 146 -0.14 26.53 -16.11
C SER A 146 0.99 25.49 -16.16
N GLY A 147 1.03 24.65 -17.20
CA GLY A 147 1.96 23.53 -17.31
C GLY A 147 1.65 22.35 -16.39
N SER A 148 0.46 22.30 -15.77
CA SER A 148 0.06 21.22 -14.86
C SER A 148 -0.46 19.96 -15.58
N ALA A 149 -0.95 20.09 -16.81
CA ALA A 149 -1.34 18.97 -17.66
C ALA A 149 -1.29 19.40 -19.13
N SER A 150 -0.92 18.53 -20.06
CA SER A 150 -0.94 18.84 -21.50
C SER A 150 -2.24 18.40 -22.16
N ILE A 151 -2.76 19.18 -23.11
CA ILE A 151 -3.90 18.73 -23.93
C ILE A 151 -3.41 17.77 -25.02
N GLU A 152 -3.78 16.49 -24.91
CA GLU A 152 -3.47 15.47 -25.93
C GLU A 152 -4.67 14.52 -26.10
N GLU A 153 -5.18 14.38 -27.33
CA GLU A 153 -6.41 13.60 -27.58
C GLU A 153 -6.16 12.10 -27.77
N ASN A 154 -5.08 11.74 -28.47
CA ASN A 154 -4.80 10.35 -28.82
C ASN A 154 -4.71 9.40 -27.60
N PRO A 155 -4.13 9.79 -26.46
CA PRO A 155 -4.07 8.91 -25.28
C PRO A 155 -5.45 8.44 -24.78
N PHE A 156 -6.49 9.26 -24.92
CA PHE A 156 -7.84 8.93 -24.43
C PHE A 156 -8.61 7.94 -25.31
N ILE A 157 -8.14 7.67 -26.54
CA ILE A 157 -8.83 6.76 -27.47
C ILE A 157 -8.93 5.34 -26.89
N ASN A 158 -7.87 4.89 -26.21
CA ASN A 158 -7.81 3.54 -25.64
C ASN A 158 -7.94 3.52 -24.11
N GLU A 159 -7.85 4.68 -23.45
CA GLU A 159 -7.83 4.75 -21.99
C GLU A 159 -9.19 4.42 -21.38
N HIS A 160 -9.24 3.30 -20.66
CA HIS A 160 -10.47 2.74 -20.12
C HIS A 160 -10.79 3.24 -18.71
N SER A 161 -9.81 3.78 -17.97
CA SER A 161 -10.05 4.43 -16.67
C SER A 161 -11.00 5.62 -16.78
N ILE A 162 -11.03 6.27 -17.95
CA ILE A 162 -11.95 7.37 -18.26
C ILE A 162 -13.15 6.87 -19.06
N SER A 163 -12.90 6.21 -20.20
CA SER A 163 -13.95 5.84 -21.15
C SER A 163 -14.98 4.85 -20.59
N GLY A 164 -14.63 4.06 -19.56
CA GLY A 164 -15.56 3.19 -18.85
C GLY A 164 -16.63 3.93 -18.04
N LEU A 165 -16.32 5.15 -17.56
CA LEU A 165 -17.15 5.87 -16.60
C LEU A 165 -17.97 7.02 -17.22
N VAL A 166 -17.60 7.52 -18.41
CA VAL A 166 -18.28 8.67 -19.04
C VAL A 166 -19.78 8.44 -19.30
N GLY A 167 -20.21 7.20 -19.54
CA GLY A 167 -21.62 6.85 -19.71
C GLY A 167 -22.43 7.03 -18.43
N PHE A 168 -21.88 6.61 -17.28
CA PHE A 168 -22.50 6.83 -15.97
C PHE A 168 -22.54 8.32 -15.64
N ILE A 169 -21.44 9.05 -15.86
CA ILE A 169 -21.38 10.50 -15.66
C ILE A 169 -22.47 11.21 -16.48
N LYS A 170 -22.62 10.88 -17.76
CA LYS A 170 -23.62 11.52 -18.62
C LYS A 170 -25.05 11.21 -18.18
N LYS A 171 -25.32 10.02 -17.65
CA LYS A 171 -26.65 9.63 -17.15
C LYS A 171 -27.05 10.46 -15.93
N ASN A 172 -26.20 10.57 -14.91
CA ASN A 172 -26.55 11.25 -13.66
C ASN A 172 -26.32 12.77 -13.71
N PHE A 173 -25.36 13.24 -14.53
CA PHE A 173 -25.03 14.66 -14.64
C PHE A 173 -25.16 15.15 -16.10
N PRO A 174 -26.37 15.13 -16.68
CA PRO A 174 -26.58 15.34 -18.11
C PRO A 174 -26.15 16.72 -18.63
N ASN A 175 -26.09 17.72 -17.75
CA ASN A 175 -25.76 19.11 -18.10
C ASN A 175 -24.34 19.53 -17.69
N ALA A 176 -23.61 18.70 -16.95
CA ALA A 176 -22.30 19.06 -16.47
C ALA A 176 -21.25 19.02 -17.60
N ARG A 177 -20.27 19.93 -17.52
CA ARG A 177 -19.05 19.91 -18.33
C ARG A 177 -18.07 18.91 -17.75
N PHE A 178 -17.17 18.40 -18.59
CA PHE A 178 -16.29 17.30 -18.22
C PHE A 178 -14.82 17.62 -18.45
N ALA A 179 -13.97 17.34 -17.48
CA ALA A 179 -12.52 17.45 -17.61
C ALA A 179 -11.86 16.11 -17.26
N PRO A 180 -11.52 15.28 -18.27
CA PRO A 180 -10.78 14.06 -18.04
C PRO A 180 -9.29 14.39 -17.84
N ILE A 181 -8.66 13.71 -16.88
CA ILE A 181 -7.23 13.82 -16.60
C ILE A 181 -6.69 12.40 -16.45
N ILE A 182 -5.59 12.09 -17.14
CA ILE A 182 -4.88 10.82 -16.95
C ILE A 182 -3.47 11.11 -16.46
N VAL A 183 -3.00 10.33 -15.50
CA VAL A 183 -1.70 10.49 -14.85
C VAL A 183 -0.87 9.23 -15.03
N ARG A 184 0.42 9.41 -15.30
CA ARG A 184 1.36 8.29 -15.38
C ARG A 184 1.80 7.81 -14.00
N PRO A 185 2.21 6.53 -13.87
CA PRO A 185 2.79 6.00 -12.63
C PRO A 185 4.01 6.79 -12.14
N GLU A 186 4.77 7.40 -13.04
CA GLU A 186 5.98 8.16 -12.73
C GLU A 186 5.71 9.59 -12.25
N THR A 187 4.44 10.03 -12.25
CA THR A 187 4.04 11.39 -11.85
C THR A 187 4.52 11.66 -10.43
N THR A 188 5.30 12.72 -10.24
CA THR A 188 5.87 13.03 -8.94
C THR A 188 4.82 13.66 -8.02
N THR A 189 5.03 13.50 -6.71
CA THR A 189 4.22 14.16 -5.66
C THR A 189 4.12 15.68 -5.90
N LYS A 190 5.19 16.32 -6.34
CA LYS A 190 5.22 17.76 -6.62
C LYS A 190 4.30 18.13 -7.80
N GLU A 191 4.29 17.33 -8.86
CA GLU A 191 3.40 17.53 -10.00
C GLU A 191 1.95 17.28 -9.60
N SER A 192 1.69 16.25 -8.80
CA SER A 192 0.36 15.98 -8.24
C SER A 192 -0.16 17.12 -7.36
N GLU A 193 0.68 17.68 -6.49
CA GLU A 193 0.34 18.87 -5.69
C GLU A 193 0.06 20.10 -6.55
N GLN A 194 0.90 20.34 -7.56
CA GLN A 194 0.72 21.45 -8.50
C GLN A 194 -0.61 21.30 -9.25
N LEU A 195 -0.94 20.10 -9.73
CA LEU A 195 -2.21 19.83 -10.40
C LEU A 195 -3.40 20.12 -9.49
N ALA A 196 -3.41 19.59 -8.27
CA ALA A 196 -4.48 19.84 -7.29
C ALA A 196 -4.66 21.33 -7.01
N GLN A 197 -3.55 22.07 -6.88
CA GLN A 197 -3.56 23.51 -6.63
C GLN A 197 -4.12 24.31 -7.82
N VAL A 198 -3.77 23.94 -9.05
CA VAL A 198 -4.30 24.57 -10.26
C VAL A 198 -5.79 24.28 -10.41
N ILE A 199 -6.23 23.04 -10.20
CA ILE A 199 -7.66 22.69 -10.20
C ILE A 199 -8.42 23.60 -9.23
N LYS A 200 -8.02 23.63 -7.94
CA LYS A 200 -8.68 24.43 -6.90
C LYS A 200 -8.74 25.94 -7.21
N ASN A 201 -7.81 26.47 -8.00
CA ASN A 201 -7.77 27.90 -8.33
C ASN A 201 -8.60 28.28 -9.55
N ASN A 202 -9.08 27.30 -10.34
CA ASN A 202 -9.74 27.54 -11.62
C ASN A 202 -11.18 26.98 -11.69
N ILE A 203 -11.72 26.53 -10.57
CA ILE A 203 -13.10 26.02 -10.47
C ILE A 203 -13.87 26.71 -9.34
N ASP A 204 -15.20 26.63 -9.41
CA ASP A 204 -16.04 26.78 -8.23
C ASP A 204 -16.17 25.41 -7.56
N ALA A 205 -15.53 25.24 -6.40
CA ALA A 205 -15.57 24.01 -5.61
C ALA A 205 -16.99 23.63 -5.19
N ASP A 206 -17.91 24.61 -5.10
CA ASP A 206 -19.30 24.35 -4.77
C ASP A 206 -20.13 23.88 -5.99
N LYS A 207 -19.57 23.94 -7.19
CA LYS A 207 -20.22 23.50 -8.43
C LYS A 207 -19.43 22.40 -9.15
N THR A 208 -18.43 21.83 -8.50
CA THR A 208 -17.54 20.84 -9.12
C THR A 208 -17.45 19.56 -8.28
N LEU A 209 -17.56 18.42 -8.95
CA LEU A 209 -17.26 17.11 -8.40
C LEU A 209 -15.94 16.60 -9.00
N ILE A 210 -15.00 16.17 -8.16
CA ILE A 210 -13.77 15.52 -8.60
C ILE A 210 -13.75 14.05 -8.21
N LEU A 211 -13.47 13.17 -9.15
CA LEU A 211 -13.47 11.73 -8.96
C LEU A 211 -12.10 11.15 -9.32
N ALA A 212 -11.59 10.22 -8.51
CA ALA A 212 -10.46 9.38 -8.85
C ALA A 212 -10.96 8.00 -9.29
N SER A 213 -10.67 7.64 -10.55
CA SER A 213 -10.96 6.36 -11.18
C SER A 213 -9.81 5.40 -10.88
N VAL A 214 -9.92 4.60 -9.82
CA VAL A 214 -8.81 3.78 -9.31
C VAL A 214 -9.34 2.43 -8.85
N ASP A 215 -8.83 1.38 -9.47
CA ASP A 215 -8.98 0.03 -8.93
C ASP A 215 -7.90 -0.22 -7.86
N PHE A 216 -8.20 -1.07 -6.87
CA PHE A 216 -7.32 -1.28 -5.71
C PHE A 216 -6.46 -2.54 -5.91
N SER A 217 -6.25 -3.39 -4.91
CA SER A 217 -5.37 -4.54 -5.01
C SER A 217 -5.60 -5.42 -6.22
N HIS A 218 -4.52 -5.84 -6.91
CA HIS A 218 -4.59 -6.66 -8.14
C HIS A 218 -3.73 -7.91 -8.09
N TYR A 219 -4.20 -8.93 -8.79
CA TYR A 219 -3.50 -10.20 -9.00
C TYR A 219 -3.19 -10.98 -7.71
N GLN A 220 -3.88 -10.64 -6.63
CA GLN A 220 -3.72 -11.26 -5.32
C GLN A 220 -4.96 -12.09 -4.94
N PRO A 221 -4.79 -13.21 -4.20
CA PRO A 221 -5.89 -13.87 -3.51
C PRO A 221 -6.61 -12.93 -2.55
N VAL A 222 -7.88 -13.23 -2.26
CA VAL A 222 -8.76 -12.39 -1.41
C VAL A 222 -8.12 -12.02 -0.07
N ALA A 223 -7.47 -12.98 0.59
CA ALA A 223 -6.87 -12.73 1.90
C ALA A 223 -5.74 -11.69 1.86
N VAL A 224 -4.94 -11.69 0.79
CA VAL A 224 -3.83 -10.75 0.58
C VAL A 224 -4.37 -9.41 0.10
N ALA A 225 -5.29 -9.41 -0.86
CA ALA A 225 -5.93 -8.20 -1.38
C ALA A 225 -6.65 -7.43 -0.25
N ASP A 226 -7.45 -8.12 0.58
CA ASP A 226 -8.16 -7.48 1.69
C ASP A 226 -7.20 -6.82 2.70
N TRP A 227 -6.05 -7.45 2.96
CA TRP A 227 -5.03 -6.94 3.87
C TRP A 227 -4.32 -5.71 3.30
N HIS A 228 -3.99 -5.70 2.01
CA HIS A 228 -3.45 -4.50 1.34
C HIS A 228 -4.49 -3.38 1.29
N ASP A 229 -5.75 -3.70 1.01
CA ASP A 229 -6.84 -2.73 0.99
C ASP A 229 -7.09 -2.10 2.36
N GLU A 230 -6.89 -2.84 3.47
CA GLU A 230 -6.93 -2.26 4.82
C GLU A 230 -5.94 -1.09 4.96
N LYS A 231 -4.73 -1.22 4.39
CA LYS A 231 -3.78 -0.09 4.34
C LYS A 231 -4.29 1.06 3.48
N SER A 232 -4.72 0.74 2.26
CA SER A 232 -5.17 1.75 1.30
C SER A 232 -6.30 2.60 1.87
N ARG A 233 -7.28 1.96 2.52
CA ARG A 233 -8.36 2.65 3.23
C ARG A 233 -7.84 3.56 4.34
N ASN A 234 -6.95 3.07 5.20
CA ASN A 234 -6.41 3.89 6.27
C ASN A 234 -5.64 5.12 5.75
N VAL A 235 -4.81 4.96 4.71
CA VAL A 235 -4.05 6.07 4.12
C VAL A 235 -4.98 7.12 3.51
N ILE A 236 -6.07 6.69 2.86
CA ILE A 236 -7.10 7.55 2.28
C ILE A 236 -7.85 8.32 3.38
N GLU A 237 -8.37 7.61 4.38
CA GLU A 237 -9.19 8.16 5.47
C GLU A 237 -8.40 9.13 6.37
N ASN A 238 -7.08 8.93 6.49
CA ASN A 238 -6.18 9.77 7.30
C ASN A 238 -5.42 10.82 6.50
N PHE A 239 -5.61 10.89 5.18
CA PHE A 239 -4.87 11.78 4.28
C PHE A 239 -3.35 11.66 4.51
N SER A 240 -2.84 10.44 4.60
CA SER A 240 -1.44 10.13 4.89
C SER A 240 -0.59 10.29 3.62
N PHE A 241 -0.36 11.53 3.17
CA PHE A 241 0.31 11.85 1.90
C PHE A 241 1.66 11.17 1.70
N ASN A 242 2.44 10.98 2.78
CA ASN A 242 3.73 10.31 2.74
C ASN A 242 3.65 8.80 2.43
N GLN A 243 2.47 8.20 2.54
CA GLN A 243 2.23 6.78 2.31
C GLN A 243 1.51 6.47 1.00
N VAL A 244 0.92 7.48 0.34
CA VAL A 244 0.09 7.26 -0.87
C VAL A 244 0.85 6.52 -1.96
N ASN A 245 2.11 6.91 -2.23
CA ASN A 245 2.94 6.28 -3.25
C ASN A 245 3.32 4.82 -2.93
N ASN A 246 3.12 4.38 -1.70
CA ASN A 246 3.39 3.00 -1.27
C ASN A 246 2.13 2.12 -1.30
N LEU A 247 0.98 2.62 -1.76
CA LEU A 247 -0.24 1.82 -1.82
C LEU A 247 -0.22 0.81 -2.98
N GLU A 248 -0.78 -0.37 -2.75
CA GLU A 248 -1.00 -1.39 -3.77
C GLU A 248 -2.33 -1.10 -4.49
N VAL A 249 -2.31 -0.08 -5.35
CA VAL A 249 -3.45 0.40 -6.14
C VAL A 249 -2.98 0.72 -7.55
N ASP A 250 -3.92 0.84 -8.48
CA ASP A 250 -3.61 1.06 -9.89
C ASP A 250 -3.06 2.47 -10.19
N SER A 251 -3.46 3.48 -9.40
CA SER A 251 -2.92 4.85 -9.54
C SER A 251 -2.80 5.61 -8.22
N PRO A 252 -1.66 5.48 -7.51
CA PRO A 252 -1.34 6.31 -6.35
C PRO A 252 -1.42 7.81 -6.64
N ALA A 253 -0.97 8.23 -7.83
CA ALA A 253 -0.97 9.64 -8.23
C ALA A 253 -2.40 10.21 -8.36
N SER A 254 -3.37 9.45 -8.88
CA SER A 254 -4.77 9.88 -8.93
C SER A 254 -5.36 10.09 -7.54
N ILE A 255 -5.08 9.15 -6.62
CA ILE A 255 -5.47 9.29 -5.21
C ILE A 255 -4.82 10.52 -4.60
N TYR A 256 -3.52 10.73 -4.81
CA TYR A 256 -2.79 11.86 -4.26
C TYR A 256 -3.41 13.19 -4.68
N VAL A 257 -3.67 13.39 -5.98
CA VAL A 257 -4.26 14.63 -6.51
C VAL A 257 -5.62 14.89 -5.88
N LEU A 258 -6.47 13.86 -5.80
CA LEU A 258 -7.79 13.96 -5.17
C LEU A 258 -7.67 14.37 -3.70
N LEU A 259 -6.89 13.64 -2.90
CA LEU A 259 -6.72 13.93 -1.47
C LEU A 259 -6.14 15.32 -1.26
N LYS A 260 -5.20 15.75 -2.09
CA LYS A 260 -4.61 17.08 -1.99
C LYS A 260 -5.61 18.18 -2.30
N TYR A 261 -6.44 17.98 -3.33
CA TYR A 261 -7.54 18.88 -3.63
C TYR A 261 -8.54 18.97 -2.46
N LEU A 262 -8.94 17.82 -1.92
CA LEU A 262 -9.90 17.72 -0.81
C LEU A 262 -9.38 18.41 0.46
N GLU A 263 -8.07 18.28 0.76
CA GLU A 263 -7.41 19.05 1.82
C GLU A 263 -7.52 20.57 1.58
N LEU A 264 -7.20 21.04 0.37
CA LEU A 264 -7.26 22.46 0.01
C LEU A 264 -8.66 23.04 0.13
N VAL A 265 -9.70 22.24 -0.07
CA VAL A 265 -11.11 22.65 0.09
C VAL A 265 -11.71 22.24 1.44
N LYS A 266 -10.94 21.70 2.39
CA LYS A 266 -11.42 21.27 3.72
C LYS A 266 -12.57 20.25 3.66
N ALA A 267 -12.49 19.31 2.72
CA ALA A 267 -13.47 18.26 2.52
C ALA A 267 -12.85 16.89 2.79
N GLN A 268 -12.43 16.67 4.03
CA GLN A 268 -11.65 15.49 4.41
C GLN A 268 -12.47 14.42 5.13
N ASN A 269 -13.75 14.68 5.40
CA ASN A 269 -14.65 13.70 5.98
C ASN A 269 -15.03 12.65 4.92
N SER A 270 -14.41 11.47 5.01
CA SER A 270 -14.57 10.36 4.08
C SER A 270 -15.65 9.38 4.52
N LYS A 271 -16.37 8.79 3.57
CA LYS A 271 -17.26 7.66 3.82
C LYS A 271 -17.01 6.54 2.82
N LEU A 272 -16.64 5.36 3.33
CA LEU A 272 -16.58 4.13 2.55
C LEU A 272 -18.01 3.62 2.28
N ILE A 273 -18.36 3.46 1.01
CA ILE A 273 -19.70 3.04 0.57
C ILE A 273 -19.75 1.56 0.28
N PHE A 274 -18.78 1.07 -0.48
CA PHE A 274 -18.63 -0.33 -0.81
C PHE A 274 -17.15 -0.73 -0.72
N ALA A 275 -16.90 -1.94 -0.24
CA ALA A 275 -15.60 -2.59 -0.29
C ALA A 275 -15.81 -4.06 -0.67
N THR A 276 -15.29 -4.47 -1.82
CA THR A 276 -15.37 -5.84 -2.31
C THR A 276 -14.14 -6.16 -3.18
N ASN A 277 -14.04 -7.39 -3.65
CA ASN A 277 -13.11 -7.77 -4.70
C ASN A 277 -13.73 -8.84 -5.61
N SER A 278 -13.17 -9.01 -6.80
CA SER A 278 -13.71 -9.94 -7.80
C SER A 278 -13.77 -11.40 -7.31
N GLY A 279 -12.82 -11.85 -6.49
CA GLY A 279 -12.79 -13.21 -5.94
C GLY A 279 -13.93 -13.49 -4.96
N LYS A 280 -14.32 -12.50 -4.14
CA LYS A 280 -15.53 -12.57 -3.29
C LYS A 280 -16.79 -12.68 -4.15
N LEU A 281 -16.89 -11.87 -5.20
CA LEU A 281 -18.07 -11.83 -6.07
C LEU A 281 -18.31 -13.15 -6.80
N ILE A 282 -17.24 -13.83 -7.26
CA ILE A 282 -17.33 -15.12 -7.96
C ILE A 282 -17.14 -16.34 -7.06
N ASN A 283 -17.02 -16.14 -5.75
CA ASN A 283 -16.76 -17.18 -4.75
C ASN A 283 -15.51 -18.04 -5.06
N LYS A 284 -14.42 -17.39 -5.47
CA LYS A 284 -13.10 -18.00 -5.70
C LYS A 284 -12.02 -17.23 -4.92
N PRO A 285 -11.88 -17.47 -3.62
CA PRO A 285 -11.06 -16.63 -2.75
C PRO A 285 -9.55 -16.77 -2.94
N ASP A 286 -9.09 -17.84 -3.60
CA ASP A 286 -7.67 -18.11 -3.81
C ASP A 286 -7.19 -17.78 -5.23
N GLU A 287 -8.11 -17.41 -6.14
CA GLU A 287 -7.75 -16.96 -7.48
C GLU A 287 -7.29 -15.49 -7.44
N PRO A 288 -6.45 -15.04 -8.40
CA PRO A 288 -6.08 -13.63 -8.53
C PRO A 288 -7.31 -12.72 -8.65
N THR A 289 -7.36 -11.66 -7.86
CA THR A 289 -8.51 -10.75 -7.78
C THR A 289 -8.17 -9.31 -8.14
N THR A 290 -9.20 -8.49 -8.32
CA THR A 290 -9.16 -7.03 -8.35
C THR A 290 -10.09 -6.50 -7.28
N SER A 291 -9.59 -5.62 -6.41
CA SER A 291 -10.36 -4.98 -5.35
C SER A 291 -11.02 -3.68 -5.79
N HIS A 292 -12.15 -3.39 -5.14
CA HIS A 292 -13.06 -2.31 -5.46
C HIS A 292 -13.46 -1.61 -4.16
N ASN A 293 -12.92 -0.41 -3.92
CA ASN A 293 -13.32 0.44 -2.79
C ASN A 293 -13.96 1.73 -3.35
N PHE A 294 -15.09 2.11 -2.77
CA PHE A 294 -15.86 3.29 -3.17
C PHE A 294 -15.91 4.29 -2.03
N TYR A 295 -15.48 5.51 -2.28
CA TYR A 295 -15.50 6.60 -1.31
C TYR A 295 -16.23 7.82 -1.85
N TYR A 296 -16.92 8.53 -0.97
CA TYR A 296 -17.19 9.94 -1.18
C TYR A 296 -16.60 10.78 -0.04
N PHE A 297 -16.41 12.07 -0.31
CA PHE A 297 -15.84 13.03 0.64
C PHE A 297 -16.72 14.28 0.77
N THR A 298 -16.92 14.70 2.01
CA THR A 298 -17.75 15.85 2.43
C THR A 298 -16.92 16.83 3.23
N LYS A 299 -17.48 18.02 3.55
CA LYS A 299 -16.82 18.97 4.44
C LYS A 299 -16.58 18.34 5.80
N GLY A 300 -15.39 18.59 6.35
CA GLY A 300 -15.04 18.10 7.68
C GLY A 300 -13.59 17.67 7.75
N GLU A 301 -13.22 17.21 8.94
CA GLU A 301 -11.89 16.72 9.26
C GLU A 301 -11.74 15.26 8.81
N LYS A 302 -10.49 14.87 8.57
CA LYS A 302 -10.09 13.49 8.32
C LYS A 302 -10.23 12.61 9.55
N GLU A 303 -10.12 11.30 9.36
CA GLU A 303 -9.87 10.39 10.49
C GLU A 303 -8.49 10.63 11.12
N ASN A 304 -8.30 10.13 12.34
CA ASN A 304 -7.04 10.25 13.07
C ASN A 304 -6.65 8.91 13.71
N ASN A 305 -6.40 7.93 12.86
CA ASN A 305 -5.96 6.57 13.15
C ASN A 305 -4.53 6.38 12.61
N SER A 306 -3.71 5.63 13.34
CA SER A 306 -2.30 5.38 12.97
C SER A 306 -2.13 3.89 12.67
N LEU A 307 -2.51 3.47 11.47
CA LEU A 307 -2.33 2.08 11.05
C LEU A 307 -0.87 1.83 10.65
N ILE A 308 -0.31 0.74 11.14
CA ILE A 308 1.03 0.27 10.76
C ILE A 308 0.93 -1.21 10.42
N ASN A 309 1.50 -1.58 9.27
CA ASN A 309 1.44 -2.94 8.78
C ASN A 309 2.81 -3.61 8.77
N PHE A 310 2.85 -4.84 9.27
CA PHE A 310 4.04 -5.68 9.32
C PHE A 310 3.77 -6.98 8.56
N LEU A 311 4.82 -7.56 7.99
CA LEU A 311 4.79 -8.91 7.44
C LEU A 311 5.97 -9.69 8.01
N PHE A 312 5.68 -10.72 8.80
CA PHE A 312 6.71 -11.56 9.41
C PHE A 312 6.71 -12.96 8.83
N PHE A 313 7.91 -13.46 8.61
CA PHE A 313 8.22 -14.82 8.19
C PHE A 313 9.15 -15.49 9.19
N GLY A 314 9.26 -16.81 9.12
CA GLY A 314 10.22 -17.57 9.93
C GLY A 314 11.63 -17.58 9.33
N ASP A 315 12.23 -18.76 9.26
CA ASP A 315 13.67 -18.90 9.03
C ASP A 315 14.10 -18.69 7.57
N ILE A 316 15.15 -17.88 7.37
CA ILE A 316 15.84 -17.65 6.10
C ILE A 316 17.28 -18.14 6.23
N MET A 317 17.64 -19.14 5.41
CA MET A 317 19.00 -19.63 5.22
C MET A 317 19.36 -19.56 3.72
N LEU A 318 20.33 -18.71 3.36
CA LEU A 318 20.73 -18.43 1.97
C LEU A 318 22.01 -19.16 1.52
N ASP A 319 22.43 -20.18 2.27
CA ASP A 319 23.64 -20.95 1.98
C ASP A 319 23.29 -22.36 1.45
N ARG A 320 24.27 -23.28 1.45
CA ARG A 320 24.11 -24.69 1.06
C ARG A 320 23.40 -24.83 -0.29
N HIS A 321 22.38 -25.67 -0.37
CA HIS A 321 21.69 -25.94 -1.61
C HIS A 321 20.81 -24.76 -2.05
N VAL A 322 20.38 -23.88 -1.13
CA VAL A 322 19.69 -22.62 -1.49
C VAL A 322 20.62 -21.75 -2.33
N LYS A 323 21.87 -21.56 -1.90
CA LYS A 323 22.91 -20.84 -2.64
C LYS A 323 23.17 -21.43 -4.02
N GLU A 324 23.23 -22.76 -4.12
CA GLU A 324 23.40 -23.44 -5.42
C GLU A 324 22.24 -23.15 -6.38
N ILE A 325 21.01 -23.20 -5.88
CA ILE A 325 19.80 -22.91 -6.67
C ILE A 325 19.76 -21.44 -7.08
N MET A 326 20.06 -20.52 -6.15
CA MET A 326 20.14 -19.08 -6.40
C MET A 326 21.19 -18.77 -7.49
N ASN A 327 22.38 -19.36 -7.39
CA ASN A 327 23.45 -19.20 -8.38
C ASN A 327 23.01 -19.64 -9.79
N LYS A 328 22.15 -20.66 -9.89
CA LYS A 328 21.68 -21.23 -11.17
C LYS A 328 20.47 -20.52 -11.76
N ASN A 329 19.58 -19.96 -10.92
CA ASN A 329 18.21 -19.62 -11.34
C ASN A 329 17.82 -18.13 -11.22
N GLY A 330 18.80 -17.23 -11.10
CA GLY A 330 18.48 -15.80 -10.98
C GLY A 330 18.28 -15.34 -9.53
N ARG A 331 19.08 -15.90 -8.61
CA ARG A 331 19.27 -15.41 -7.23
C ARG A 331 17.98 -15.41 -6.41
N VAL A 332 17.75 -14.37 -5.58
CA VAL A 332 16.59 -14.26 -4.68
C VAL A 332 15.28 -14.23 -5.47
N ASP A 333 15.29 -13.71 -6.70
CA ASP A 333 14.08 -13.66 -7.52
C ASP A 333 13.52 -15.06 -7.79
N TYR A 334 14.36 -16.09 -7.92
CA TYR A 334 13.88 -17.48 -8.04
C TYR A 334 13.06 -17.91 -6.82
N LEU A 335 13.57 -17.63 -5.62
CA LEU A 335 12.97 -18.07 -4.36
C LEU A 335 11.60 -17.44 -4.15
N LEU A 336 11.44 -16.18 -4.55
CA LEU A 336 10.28 -15.36 -4.23
C LEU A 336 9.32 -15.11 -5.40
N LYS A 337 9.66 -15.41 -6.66
CA LYS A 337 8.80 -15.05 -7.82
C LYS A 337 7.37 -15.58 -7.74
N ASN A 338 7.14 -16.78 -7.18
CA ASN A 338 5.80 -17.35 -7.11
C ASN A 338 4.96 -16.64 -6.03
N LEU A 339 5.58 -16.33 -4.88
CA LEU A 339 4.93 -15.56 -3.82
C LEU A 339 4.71 -14.09 -4.20
N ALA A 340 5.71 -13.47 -4.84
CA ALA A 340 5.68 -12.06 -5.21
C ALA A 340 4.66 -11.73 -6.30
N GLY A 341 4.49 -12.66 -7.26
CA GLY A 341 3.78 -12.41 -8.50
C GLY A 341 4.59 -11.57 -9.50
N GLY A 342 4.06 -11.39 -10.71
CA GLY A 342 4.76 -10.73 -11.82
C GLY A 342 5.22 -9.30 -11.54
N GLU A 343 4.45 -8.55 -10.74
CA GLU A 343 4.70 -7.15 -10.39
C GLU A 343 5.18 -6.98 -8.93
N LYS A 344 5.52 -8.09 -8.26
CA LYS A 344 5.94 -8.12 -6.84
C LYS A 344 4.92 -7.52 -5.85
N ARG A 345 3.65 -7.43 -6.25
CA ARG A 345 2.54 -6.78 -5.51
C ARG A 345 2.32 -7.35 -4.11
N PHE A 346 2.61 -8.63 -3.90
CA PHE A 346 2.45 -9.25 -2.58
C PHE A 346 3.21 -8.51 -1.46
N PHE A 347 4.39 -7.95 -1.77
CA PHE A 347 5.25 -7.25 -0.81
C PHE A 347 5.08 -5.71 -0.82
N GLN A 348 4.20 -5.17 -1.66
CA GLN A 348 4.02 -3.73 -1.77
C GLN A 348 3.31 -3.17 -0.54
N GLY A 349 3.59 -1.91 -0.20
CA GLY A 349 2.86 -1.21 0.85
C GLY A 349 3.04 -1.75 2.27
N ILE A 350 4.09 -2.49 2.60
CA ILE A 350 4.31 -2.95 3.97
C ILE A 350 5.37 -2.10 4.66
N ASP A 351 5.12 -1.66 5.90
CA ASP A 351 6.03 -0.75 6.60
C ASP A 351 7.26 -1.48 7.14
N VAL A 352 7.08 -2.73 7.59
CA VAL A 352 8.17 -3.60 8.01
C VAL A 352 7.94 -5.02 7.51
N ILE A 353 8.92 -5.55 6.79
CA ILE A 353 8.96 -6.96 6.42
C ILE A 353 10.14 -7.59 7.14
N GLY A 354 9.85 -8.57 7.99
CA GLY A 354 10.78 -9.16 8.94
C GLY A 354 10.89 -10.68 8.83
N ALA A 355 12.05 -11.22 9.17
CA ALA A 355 12.29 -12.66 9.26
C ALA A 355 13.43 -13.00 10.24
N ASN A 356 13.57 -14.28 10.59
CA ASN A 356 14.79 -14.76 11.24
C ASN A 356 15.87 -15.03 10.18
N LEU A 357 16.99 -14.33 10.24
CA LEU A 357 18.13 -14.55 9.35
C LEU A 357 19.10 -15.52 10.01
N GLU A 358 18.99 -16.79 9.64
CA GLU A 358 19.60 -17.91 10.36
C GLU A 358 21.00 -18.22 9.82
N GLY A 359 21.96 -17.35 10.15
CA GLY A 359 23.36 -17.49 9.75
C GLY A 359 24.11 -16.15 9.75
N ALA A 360 25.39 -16.19 9.39
CA ALA A 360 26.22 -14.99 9.31
C ALA A 360 26.27 -14.41 7.89
N VAL A 361 26.43 -13.09 7.78
CA VAL A 361 26.62 -12.36 6.53
C VAL A 361 28.08 -11.90 6.44
N THR A 362 28.92 -12.66 5.75
CA THR A 362 30.38 -12.44 5.67
C THR A 362 30.81 -11.98 4.28
N VAL A 363 32.00 -11.39 4.13
CA VAL A 363 32.48 -10.91 2.82
C VAL A 363 32.47 -12.04 1.78
N GLY A 364 31.68 -11.86 0.73
CA GLY A 364 31.53 -12.84 -0.35
C GLY A 364 30.92 -14.18 0.09
N GLY A 365 30.30 -14.25 1.28
CA GLY A 365 29.84 -15.50 1.88
C GLY A 365 31.01 -16.45 2.18
N GLN A 366 32.13 -15.90 2.64
CA GLN A 366 33.31 -16.68 3.04
C GLN A 366 33.07 -17.41 4.36
N HIS A 367 33.49 -18.67 4.40
CA HIS A 367 33.57 -19.46 5.62
C HIS A 367 34.91 -19.22 6.32
N TYR A 368 34.87 -18.91 7.61
CA TYR A 368 36.02 -18.64 8.46
C TYR A 368 36.39 -19.89 9.26
N PRO A 369 37.69 -20.22 9.39
CA PRO A 369 38.12 -21.35 10.19
C PRO A 369 37.74 -21.20 11.69
N PRO A 370 37.45 -22.30 12.41
CA PRO A 370 37.40 -23.67 11.89
C PRO A 370 36.08 -23.95 11.16
N GLU A 371 36.16 -24.59 10.00
CA GLU A 371 34.95 -25.10 9.32
C GLU A 371 34.32 -26.21 10.16
N ILE A 372 33.05 -26.04 10.54
CA ILE A 372 32.25 -27.02 11.25
C ILE A 372 31.20 -27.64 10.32
N SER A 373 30.54 -28.72 10.73
CA SER A 373 29.66 -29.51 9.84
C SER A 373 28.42 -28.76 9.36
N ILE A 374 27.93 -27.79 10.14
CA ILE A 374 26.84 -26.89 9.77
C ILE A 374 27.36 -25.50 10.07
N ASP A 375 27.65 -24.76 9.01
CA ASP A 375 28.37 -23.50 9.07
C ASP A 375 27.82 -22.57 7.98
N PHE A 376 26.96 -21.62 8.32
CA PHE A 376 26.28 -20.77 7.33
C PHE A 376 26.99 -19.42 7.11
N ALA A 377 27.25 -19.11 5.84
CA ALA A 377 27.84 -17.84 5.40
C ALA A 377 27.14 -17.29 4.13
N PHE A 378 26.44 -16.17 4.31
CA PHE A 378 25.70 -15.50 3.25
C PHE A 378 26.50 -14.37 2.63
N ASP A 379 26.47 -14.24 1.29
CA ASP A 379 27.04 -13.09 0.59
C ASP A 379 26.12 -11.86 0.81
N PRO A 380 26.67 -10.70 1.25
CA PRO A 380 25.92 -9.45 1.34
C PRO A 380 25.14 -9.10 0.06
N LYS A 381 25.62 -9.51 -1.12
CA LYS A 381 24.92 -9.29 -2.41
C LYS A 381 23.63 -10.09 -2.54
N ASP A 382 23.57 -11.28 -1.95
CA ASP A 382 22.37 -12.11 -1.94
C ASP A 382 21.38 -11.54 -0.91
N VAL A 383 21.86 -11.15 0.28
CA VAL A 383 21.03 -10.50 1.32
C VAL A 383 20.47 -9.15 0.83
N ALA A 384 21.27 -8.35 0.11
CA ALA A 384 20.85 -7.06 -0.43
C ALA A 384 19.64 -7.17 -1.36
N GLN A 385 19.49 -8.29 -2.09
CA GLN A 385 18.35 -8.47 -3.01
C GLN A 385 17.02 -8.61 -2.28
N LEU A 386 17.00 -8.94 -0.99
CA LEU A 386 15.78 -8.96 -0.19
C LEU A 386 15.18 -7.54 -0.05
N LYS A 387 15.98 -6.46 -0.22
CA LYS A 387 15.45 -5.08 -0.33
C LYS A 387 14.49 -4.90 -1.49
N ASN A 388 14.69 -5.63 -2.60
CA ASN A 388 13.80 -5.57 -3.77
C ASN A 388 12.41 -6.16 -3.48
N TYR A 389 12.24 -6.79 -2.32
CA TYR A 389 11.00 -7.38 -1.82
C TYR A 389 10.56 -6.73 -0.51
N GLY A 390 11.09 -5.55 -0.17
CA GLY A 390 10.64 -4.76 0.99
C GLY A 390 11.17 -5.22 2.36
N PHE A 391 12.01 -6.27 2.44
CA PHE A 391 12.64 -6.70 3.69
C PHE A 391 13.39 -5.53 4.34
N SER A 392 13.14 -5.32 5.62
CA SER A 392 13.70 -4.19 6.34
C SER A 392 14.14 -4.50 7.76
N PHE A 393 13.74 -5.64 8.32
CA PHE A 393 14.14 -6.09 9.66
C PHE A 393 14.60 -7.56 9.65
N PHE A 394 15.64 -7.89 10.43
CA PHE A 394 16.02 -9.29 10.70
C PHE A 394 16.23 -9.55 12.19
N SER A 395 15.72 -10.70 12.66
CA SER A 395 16.22 -11.32 13.88
C SER A 395 17.55 -12.02 13.59
N LEU A 396 18.57 -11.72 14.38
CA LEU A 396 19.88 -12.39 14.37
C LEU A 396 20.07 -13.33 15.57
N ALA A 397 19.11 -13.34 16.50
CA ALA A 397 19.20 -14.21 17.66
C ALA A 397 18.81 -15.62 17.24
N ASN A 398 19.82 -16.44 16.91
CA ASN A 398 19.65 -17.85 16.59
C ASN A 398 20.94 -18.63 16.91
N ASN A 399 20.86 -19.95 16.81
CA ASN A 399 21.97 -20.86 17.04
C ASN A 399 23.07 -20.79 15.97
N HIS A 400 22.79 -20.22 14.79
CA HIS A 400 23.70 -20.17 13.63
C HIS A 400 24.43 -18.83 13.46
N ILE A 401 24.10 -17.79 14.24
CA ILE A 401 24.73 -16.47 14.09
C ILE A 401 26.23 -16.45 14.41
N LEU A 402 26.71 -17.47 15.15
CA LEU A 402 28.13 -17.65 15.52
C LEU A 402 28.84 -18.75 14.73
N ASP A 403 28.25 -19.28 13.67
CA ASP A 403 28.87 -20.29 12.79
C ASP A 403 30.26 -19.79 12.32
N GLN A 404 30.31 -18.53 11.88
CA GLN A 404 31.53 -17.83 11.45
C GLN A 404 32.32 -17.18 12.61
N GLY A 405 32.04 -17.59 13.84
CA GLY A 405 32.59 -17.06 15.08
C GLY A 405 32.24 -15.59 15.33
N GLN A 406 32.91 -15.00 16.34
CA GLN A 406 32.69 -13.60 16.73
C GLN A 406 33.04 -12.61 15.60
N ALA A 407 34.01 -12.96 14.76
CA ALA A 407 34.38 -12.15 13.59
C ALA A 407 33.21 -12.06 12.61
N GLY A 408 32.62 -13.20 12.23
CA GLY A 408 31.47 -13.23 11.34
C GLY A 408 30.23 -12.58 11.93
N PHE A 409 29.96 -12.69 13.23
CA PHE A 409 28.85 -11.95 13.86
C PHE A 409 29.05 -10.43 13.80
N THR A 410 30.24 -9.95 14.14
CA THR A 410 30.58 -8.52 14.07
C THR A 410 30.48 -7.99 12.63
N GLU A 411 30.95 -8.79 11.68
CA GLU A 411 30.86 -8.48 10.25
C GLU A 411 29.42 -8.50 9.74
N THR A 412 28.58 -9.43 10.23
CA THR A 412 27.14 -9.49 9.91
C THR A 412 26.44 -8.19 10.30
N GLN A 413 26.67 -7.72 11.54
CA GLN A 413 26.10 -6.47 12.04
C GLN A 413 26.52 -5.27 11.18
N LYS A 414 27.80 -5.22 10.79
CA LYS A 414 28.34 -4.19 9.91
C LYS A 414 27.68 -4.26 8.52
N ASN A 415 27.68 -5.42 7.88
CA ASN A 415 27.16 -5.60 6.52
C ASN A 415 25.66 -5.29 6.43
N LEU A 416 24.85 -5.74 7.40
CA LEU A 416 23.43 -5.42 7.44
C LEU A 416 23.19 -3.92 7.65
N GLY A 417 23.98 -3.27 8.50
CA GLY A 417 23.93 -1.82 8.70
C GLY A 417 24.29 -1.03 7.44
N GLU A 418 25.33 -1.43 6.72
CA GLU A 418 25.73 -0.82 5.44
C GLU A 418 24.68 -1.03 4.33
N LEU A 419 23.96 -2.15 4.35
CA LEU A 419 22.82 -2.43 3.47
C LEU A 419 21.52 -1.74 3.91
N GLY A 420 21.51 -1.05 5.06
CA GLY A 420 20.36 -0.32 5.58
C GLY A 420 19.24 -1.23 6.11
N PHE A 421 19.56 -2.44 6.57
CA PHE A 421 18.60 -3.27 7.31
C PHE A 421 18.63 -2.92 8.80
N ASP A 422 17.44 -2.86 9.39
CA ASP A 422 17.31 -2.93 10.84
C ASP A 422 17.50 -4.38 11.29
N TYR A 423 18.04 -4.58 12.48
CA TYR A 423 18.17 -5.91 13.06
C TYR A 423 18.17 -5.85 14.58
N ALA A 424 17.82 -6.97 15.20
CA ALA A 424 17.99 -7.21 16.62
C ALA A 424 18.43 -8.66 16.84
N GLY A 425 19.24 -8.90 17.85
CA GLY A 425 19.64 -10.23 18.29
C GLY A 425 21.11 -10.30 18.68
N CYS A 426 21.36 -11.08 19.73
CA CYS A 426 22.69 -11.48 20.16
C CYS A 426 22.88 -12.97 19.92
N ALA A 427 24.11 -13.46 20.10
CA ALA A 427 24.40 -14.89 20.12
C ALA A 427 23.49 -15.68 21.08
N ASP A 428 23.28 -16.96 20.79
CA ASP A 428 22.44 -17.85 21.58
C ASP A 428 22.71 -17.75 23.10
N ARG A 429 21.61 -17.62 23.87
CA ARG A 429 21.55 -17.39 25.33
C ARG A 429 22.04 -16.02 25.81
N LYS A 430 22.61 -15.17 24.95
CA LYS A 430 23.07 -13.83 25.34
C LYS A 430 21.92 -12.82 25.29
N VAL A 431 21.79 -12.04 26.36
CA VAL A 431 20.85 -10.91 26.48
C VAL A 431 21.67 -9.65 26.73
N ASP A 432 21.65 -8.72 25.78
CA ASP A 432 22.50 -7.51 25.79
C ASP A 432 21.90 -6.41 24.90
N GLU A 433 22.58 -5.28 24.74
CA GLU A 433 22.14 -4.16 23.89
C GLU A 433 21.81 -4.59 22.45
N CYS A 434 22.54 -5.58 21.90
CA CYS A 434 22.25 -6.13 20.58
C CYS A 434 20.86 -6.76 20.46
N SER A 435 20.20 -7.13 21.56
CA SER A 435 18.86 -7.73 21.55
C SER A 435 17.76 -6.73 21.24
N VAL A 436 18.03 -5.42 21.20
CA VAL A 436 17.00 -4.37 21.14
C VAL A 436 17.13 -3.54 19.87
N LYS A 437 15.99 -3.25 19.23
CA LYS A 437 15.87 -2.25 18.18
C LYS A 437 14.59 -1.43 18.34
N ILE A 438 14.70 -0.11 18.33
CA ILE A 438 13.53 0.79 18.27
C ILE A 438 13.43 1.39 16.86
N LYS A 439 12.21 1.45 16.33
CA LYS A 439 11.91 2.09 15.05
C LYS A 439 10.65 2.94 15.19
N GLU A 440 10.70 4.17 14.70
CA GLU A 440 9.53 5.04 14.63
C GLU A 440 8.91 4.96 13.23
N ILE A 441 7.61 4.71 13.16
CA ILE A 441 6.83 4.62 11.92
C ILE A 441 5.57 5.44 12.11
N ASN A 442 5.37 6.46 11.27
CA ASN A 442 4.20 7.35 11.33
C ASN A 442 3.94 7.93 12.74
N GLY A 443 4.99 8.26 13.49
CA GLY A 443 4.91 8.82 14.84
C GLY A 443 4.68 7.79 15.96
N VAL A 444 4.60 6.49 15.63
CA VAL A 444 4.48 5.41 16.61
C VAL A 444 5.83 4.71 16.76
N ARG A 445 6.29 4.54 18.00
CA ARG A 445 7.55 3.87 18.31
C ARG A 445 7.31 2.39 18.54
N ILE A 446 7.98 1.56 17.76
CA ILE A 446 7.92 0.11 17.80
C ILE A 446 9.24 -0.42 18.35
N GLY A 447 9.15 -1.24 19.39
CA GLY A 447 10.29 -1.94 19.97
C GLY A 447 10.34 -3.38 19.46
N PHE A 448 11.47 -3.77 18.88
CA PHE A 448 11.77 -5.15 18.51
C PHE A 448 12.80 -5.72 19.48
N LEU A 449 12.49 -6.90 20.00
CA LEU A 449 13.39 -7.72 20.78
C LEU A 449 13.67 -9.02 20.03
N ALA A 450 14.87 -9.55 20.19
CA ALA A 450 15.24 -10.85 19.62
C ALA A 450 16.12 -11.64 20.59
N TYR A 451 15.69 -12.86 20.92
CA TYR A 451 16.39 -13.77 21.84
C TYR A 451 16.45 -15.19 21.30
N SER A 452 17.50 -15.93 21.69
CA SER A 452 17.68 -17.34 21.34
C SER A 452 18.01 -18.16 22.57
N MET A 453 17.42 -19.36 22.66
CA MET A 453 17.57 -20.27 23.79
C MET A 453 17.69 -21.74 23.36
N VAL A 454 18.33 -22.00 22.22
CA VAL A 454 18.43 -23.34 21.63
C VAL A 454 19.37 -24.23 22.44
N TYR A 455 20.56 -23.73 22.78
CA TYR A 455 21.57 -24.51 23.50
C TYR A 455 21.59 -24.22 25.01
N GLY A 456 20.50 -23.69 25.58
CA GLY A 456 20.38 -23.50 27.03
C GLY A 456 19.37 -22.44 27.45
N VAL A 457 19.60 -21.84 28.62
CA VAL A 457 18.65 -20.96 29.29
C VAL A 457 19.08 -19.49 29.15
N LEU A 458 18.13 -18.59 28.91
CA LEU A 458 18.34 -17.15 28.91
C LEU A 458 18.50 -16.60 30.33
N ASP A 459 19.21 -15.48 30.45
CA ASP A 459 19.17 -14.66 31.67
C ASP A 459 17.81 -13.95 31.75
N GLU A 460 16.85 -14.61 32.39
CA GLU A 460 15.47 -14.12 32.47
C GLU A 460 15.33 -12.79 33.20
N ASP A 461 16.22 -12.46 34.13
CA ASP A 461 16.18 -11.18 34.84
C ASP A 461 16.51 -10.03 33.88
N LYS A 462 17.50 -10.23 33.00
CA LYS A 462 17.81 -9.28 31.92
C LYS A 462 16.71 -9.18 30.88
N VAL A 463 16.09 -10.30 30.49
CA VAL A 463 14.92 -10.28 29.58
C VAL A 463 13.81 -9.43 30.19
N VAL A 464 13.56 -9.60 31.50
CA VAL A 464 12.53 -8.84 32.21
C VAL A 464 12.84 -7.35 32.24
N GLU A 465 14.09 -6.99 32.54
CA GLU A 465 14.54 -5.61 32.56
C GLU A 465 14.39 -4.95 31.17
N GLN A 466 14.83 -5.62 30.11
CA GLN A 466 14.77 -5.09 28.75
C GLN A 466 13.33 -4.87 28.28
N ILE A 467 12.43 -5.84 28.45
CA ILE A 467 11.04 -5.67 28.02
C ILE A 467 10.37 -4.53 28.80
N LYS A 468 10.59 -4.45 30.12
CA LYS A 468 10.03 -3.36 30.93
C LYS A 468 10.59 -1.99 30.58
N SER A 469 11.88 -1.90 30.23
CA SER A 469 12.48 -0.64 29.77
C SER A 469 11.89 -0.26 28.42
N LEU A 470 11.91 -1.18 27.46
CA LEU A 470 11.43 -0.95 26.11
C LEU A 470 9.96 -0.53 26.09
N LYS A 471 9.10 -1.19 26.87
CA LYS A 471 7.67 -0.84 26.95
C LYS A 471 7.41 0.59 27.47
N LYS A 472 8.34 1.22 28.19
CA LYS A 472 8.23 2.64 28.59
C LYS A 472 8.63 3.59 27.47
N GLU A 473 9.42 3.11 26.53
CA GLU A 473 10.00 3.88 25.43
C GLU A 473 9.29 3.61 24.09
N THR A 474 8.38 2.67 24.03
CA THR A 474 7.67 2.29 22.80
C THR A 474 6.19 2.11 23.04
N ASP A 475 5.41 2.32 21.99
CA ASP A 475 3.96 2.14 22.00
C ASP A 475 3.61 0.65 21.84
N PHE A 476 4.43 -0.07 21.07
CA PHE A 476 4.26 -1.50 20.78
C PHE A 476 5.57 -2.27 20.93
N VAL A 477 5.52 -3.50 21.45
CA VAL A 477 6.67 -4.39 21.65
C VAL A 477 6.49 -5.73 20.93
N VAL A 478 7.32 -6.00 19.94
CA VAL A 478 7.43 -7.27 19.21
C VAL A 478 8.62 -8.06 19.77
N VAL A 479 8.39 -9.30 20.21
CA VAL A 479 9.46 -10.20 20.67
C VAL A 479 9.64 -11.34 19.67
N ASN A 480 10.83 -11.43 19.07
CA ASN A 480 11.24 -12.53 18.20
C ASN A 480 12.00 -13.57 19.02
N MET A 481 11.58 -14.83 18.95
CA MET A 481 12.16 -15.92 19.74
C MET A 481 12.67 -17.03 18.83
N HIS A 482 13.88 -17.51 19.10
CA HIS A 482 14.45 -18.66 18.44
C HIS A 482 14.66 -19.78 19.48
N TRP A 483 13.78 -20.79 19.47
CA TRP A 483 13.60 -21.72 20.60
C TRP A 483 12.90 -23.03 20.23
N GLY A 484 12.75 -23.92 21.21
CA GLY A 484 12.03 -25.18 21.01
C GLY A 484 12.94 -26.29 20.50
N VAL A 485 12.33 -27.33 19.97
CA VAL A 485 13.01 -28.55 19.53
C VAL A 485 12.77 -28.72 18.04
N GLU A 486 13.83 -29.00 17.29
CA GLU A 486 13.74 -29.26 15.85
C GLU A 486 12.63 -30.27 15.52
N TYR A 487 11.80 -29.90 14.56
CA TYR A 487 10.75 -30.70 13.95
C TYR A 487 9.55 -31.04 14.84
N GLU A 488 9.48 -30.49 16.05
CA GLU A 488 8.32 -30.66 16.92
C GLU A 488 7.27 -29.58 16.66
N GLN A 489 6.07 -29.99 16.23
CA GLN A 489 4.94 -29.08 15.99
C GLN A 489 4.21 -28.64 17.27
N GLN A 490 4.70 -29.01 18.45
CA GLN A 490 4.13 -28.62 19.74
C GLN A 490 5.14 -27.84 20.59
N ALA A 491 4.73 -26.67 21.07
CA ALA A 491 5.54 -25.85 21.95
C ALA A 491 5.73 -26.54 23.32
N ARG A 492 6.98 -26.53 23.81
CA ARG A 492 7.34 -27.09 25.11
C ARG A 492 6.89 -26.19 26.26
N SER A 493 6.74 -26.75 27.46
CA SER A 493 6.27 -26.02 28.65
C SER A 493 7.17 -24.85 29.05
N ASN A 494 8.49 -24.95 28.80
CA ASN A 494 9.43 -23.85 29.02
C ASN A 494 9.25 -22.71 28.01
N GLN A 495 8.96 -23.00 26.73
CA GLN A 495 8.60 -21.98 25.75
C GLN A 495 7.35 -21.22 26.20
N ILE A 496 6.31 -21.96 26.58
CA ILE A 496 5.03 -21.39 27.04
C ILE A 496 5.22 -20.52 28.28
N ALA A 497 5.92 -21.03 29.30
CA ALA A 497 6.14 -20.30 30.54
C ALA A 497 6.91 -18.98 30.33
N LEU A 498 7.96 -19.00 29.49
CA LEU A 498 8.70 -17.79 29.16
C LEU A 498 7.84 -16.81 28.32
N ALA A 499 7.07 -17.32 27.36
CA ALA A 499 6.18 -16.49 26.54
C ALA A 499 5.15 -15.74 27.39
N HIS A 500 4.50 -16.43 28.34
CA HIS A 500 3.55 -15.81 29.28
C HIS A 500 4.23 -14.75 30.14
N LYS A 501 5.43 -15.03 30.64
CA LYS A 501 6.21 -14.06 31.43
C LYS A 501 6.56 -12.81 30.62
N MET A 502 6.91 -12.96 29.34
CA MET A 502 7.20 -11.83 28.44
C MET A 502 5.96 -10.98 28.14
N VAL A 503 4.80 -11.62 27.91
CA VAL A 503 3.51 -10.91 27.77
C VAL A 503 3.15 -10.17 29.06
N ASP A 504 3.30 -10.81 30.22
CA ASP A 504 2.94 -10.24 31.53
C ASP A 504 3.71 -8.96 31.88
N ILE A 505 4.88 -8.75 31.28
CA ILE A 505 5.75 -7.61 31.55
C ILE A 505 5.81 -6.58 30.42
N GLY A 506 5.11 -6.81 29.30
CA GLY A 506 4.91 -5.76 28.28
C GLY A 506 5.04 -6.18 26.82
N ALA A 507 5.29 -7.46 26.48
CA ALA A 507 5.27 -7.90 25.09
C ALA A 507 3.84 -7.83 24.51
N ASP A 508 3.69 -7.23 23.33
CA ASP A 508 2.41 -7.11 22.65
C ASP A 508 2.17 -8.24 21.64
N ILE A 509 3.24 -8.82 21.09
CA ILE A 509 3.22 -10.03 20.28
C ILE A 509 4.55 -10.79 20.45
N ILE A 510 4.47 -12.12 20.39
CA ILE A 510 5.64 -12.99 20.33
C ILE A 510 5.61 -13.78 19.01
N ILE A 511 6.74 -13.78 18.30
CA ILE A 511 6.93 -14.43 17.00
C ILE A 511 8.11 -15.41 17.13
N GLY A 512 7.83 -16.70 17.03
CA GLY A 512 8.82 -17.75 17.18
C GLY A 512 9.37 -18.30 15.85
N SER A 513 10.56 -18.89 15.94
CA SER A 513 11.36 -19.54 14.90
C SER A 513 12.20 -20.67 15.54
N HIS A 514 12.96 -21.44 14.73
CA HIS A 514 13.87 -22.56 15.09
C HIS A 514 13.36 -23.98 14.86
N PRO A 515 12.14 -24.40 15.26
CA PRO A 515 11.71 -25.80 15.08
C PRO A 515 11.70 -26.26 13.61
N HIS A 516 11.90 -25.35 12.66
CA HIS A 516 11.84 -25.58 11.21
C HIS A 516 10.49 -26.05 10.69
N VAL A 517 9.49 -26.12 11.56
CA VAL A 517 8.10 -26.43 11.29
C VAL A 517 7.23 -25.41 11.99
N VAL A 518 6.02 -25.19 11.48
CA VAL A 518 5.03 -24.35 12.16
C VAL A 518 4.59 -25.05 13.45
N GLN A 519 4.54 -24.29 14.54
CA GLN A 519 3.98 -24.74 15.82
C GLN A 519 2.59 -24.15 16.03
N GLU A 520 1.87 -24.65 17.03
CA GLU A 520 0.60 -24.05 17.44
C GLU A 520 0.77 -22.59 17.89
N MET A 521 -0.34 -21.86 18.00
CA MET A 521 -0.35 -20.52 18.58
C MET A 521 -1.24 -20.45 19.83
N GLU A 522 -1.09 -19.35 20.56
CA GLU A 522 -1.90 -19.04 21.74
C GLU A 522 -2.30 -17.56 21.75
N VAL A 523 -3.47 -17.26 22.31
CA VAL A 523 -3.83 -15.88 22.68
C VAL A 523 -3.87 -15.81 24.20
N TYR A 524 -2.83 -15.22 24.79
CA TYR A 524 -2.71 -15.06 26.24
C TYR A 524 -2.91 -13.59 26.61
N LYS A 525 -3.92 -13.29 27.43
CA LYS A 525 -4.31 -11.91 27.80
C LYS A 525 -4.52 -10.97 26.59
N ASN A 526 -5.20 -11.49 25.57
CA ASN A 526 -5.44 -10.80 24.29
C ASN A 526 -4.16 -10.46 23.51
N LYS A 527 -3.03 -11.10 23.82
CA LYS A 527 -1.76 -10.96 23.08
C LYS A 527 -1.46 -12.27 22.34
N PRO A 528 -1.25 -12.22 21.01
CA PRO A 528 -0.94 -13.41 20.23
C PRO A 528 0.50 -13.88 20.45
N ILE A 529 0.67 -15.19 20.53
CA ILE A 529 1.95 -15.88 20.66
C ILE A 529 2.02 -16.94 19.56
N PHE A 530 2.88 -16.72 18.57
CA PHE A 530 3.21 -17.71 17.55
C PHE A 530 4.48 -18.43 18.01
N TYR A 531 4.42 -19.72 18.33
CA TYR A 531 5.59 -20.43 18.85
C TYR A 531 6.61 -20.78 17.76
N SER A 532 6.20 -20.94 16.51
CA SER A 532 7.09 -21.06 15.35
C SER A 532 6.33 -20.76 14.06
N LEU A 533 6.93 -19.94 13.18
CA LEU A 533 6.45 -19.70 11.80
C LEU A 533 6.99 -20.71 10.77
N GLY A 534 7.90 -21.60 11.17
CA GLY A 534 8.55 -22.57 10.29
C GLY A 534 9.58 -21.96 9.34
N ASN A 535 10.04 -22.75 8.37
CA ASN A 535 10.98 -22.26 7.37
C ASN A 535 10.30 -21.35 6.35
N PHE A 536 10.87 -20.18 6.09
CA PHE A 536 10.50 -19.38 4.92
C PHE A 536 11.36 -19.75 3.71
N ILE A 537 12.69 -19.64 3.84
CA ILE A 537 13.64 -20.04 2.80
C ILE A 537 14.65 -21.01 3.41
N PHE A 538 14.59 -22.28 3.00
CA PHE A 538 15.46 -23.32 3.54
C PHE A 538 15.51 -24.55 2.60
N ASP A 539 16.58 -25.34 2.69
CA ASP A 539 16.80 -26.56 1.88
C ASP A 539 16.37 -27.89 2.55
N GLN A 540 15.52 -27.84 3.59
CA GLN A 540 15.06 -29.00 4.34
C GLN A 540 13.85 -29.70 3.68
N TYR A 541 14.10 -30.47 2.62
CA TYR A 541 13.06 -31.08 1.79
C TYR A 541 12.57 -32.46 2.25
N PHE A 542 13.00 -32.93 3.41
CA PHE A 542 12.79 -34.33 3.82
C PHE A 542 11.39 -34.60 4.42
N SER A 543 10.64 -33.56 4.78
CA SER A 543 9.27 -33.69 5.28
C SER A 543 8.35 -32.63 4.67
N ARG A 544 7.04 -32.84 4.81
CA ARG A 544 6.05 -31.85 4.39
C ARG A 544 6.10 -30.65 5.34
N GLU A 545 6.17 -30.92 6.63
CA GLU A 545 6.11 -29.95 7.71
C GLU A 545 7.28 -28.95 7.64
N THR A 546 8.46 -29.37 7.21
CA THR A 546 9.63 -28.49 7.02
C THR A 546 9.60 -27.67 5.74
N GLN A 547 8.67 -27.99 4.83
CA GLN A 547 8.40 -27.26 3.60
C GLN A 547 7.14 -26.40 3.71
N GLU A 548 6.39 -26.47 4.81
CA GLU A 548 5.26 -25.60 5.10
C GLU A 548 5.66 -24.50 6.08
N GLY A 549 5.15 -23.30 5.87
CA GLY A 549 5.42 -22.17 6.74
C GLY A 549 4.23 -21.21 6.81
N LEU A 550 4.33 -20.26 7.72
CA LEU A 550 3.28 -19.27 7.98
C LEU A 550 3.85 -17.86 7.90
N GLY A 551 3.35 -17.07 6.95
CA GLY A 551 3.50 -15.62 6.99
C GLY A 551 2.41 -15.02 7.86
N ILE A 552 2.73 -14.01 8.66
CA ILE A 552 1.74 -13.24 9.42
C ILE A 552 1.74 -11.78 8.97
N GLY A 553 0.63 -11.34 8.39
CA GLY A 553 0.37 -9.93 8.10
C GLY A 553 -0.27 -9.29 9.32
N LEU A 554 0.44 -8.40 9.99
CA LEU A 554 -0.06 -7.65 11.16
C LEU A 554 -0.52 -6.27 10.74
N SER A 555 -1.61 -5.82 11.34
CA SER A 555 -2.17 -4.48 11.20
C SER A 555 -2.42 -3.91 12.59
N ILE A 556 -1.71 -2.86 12.95
CA ILE A 556 -1.77 -2.23 14.27
C ILE A 556 -2.43 -0.87 14.15
N ASP A 557 -3.59 -0.70 14.77
CA ASP A 557 -4.28 0.58 14.85
C ASP A 557 -4.65 0.90 16.30
N ASN A 558 -4.13 2.03 16.81
CA ASN A 558 -4.38 2.49 18.18
C ASN A 558 -4.17 1.40 19.25
N GLY A 559 -3.14 0.56 19.06
CA GLY A 559 -2.79 -0.55 19.94
C GLY A 559 -3.64 -1.82 19.79
N LYS A 560 -4.65 -1.83 18.92
CA LYS A 560 -5.38 -3.05 18.50
C LYS A 560 -4.61 -3.75 17.40
N ILE A 561 -4.63 -5.08 17.42
CA ILE A 561 -3.89 -5.92 16.47
C ILE A 561 -4.92 -6.71 15.66
N ALA A 562 -4.88 -6.58 14.34
CA ALA A 562 -5.49 -7.53 13.42
C ALA A 562 -4.38 -8.35 12.75
N ILE A 563 -4.59 -9.65 12.59
CA ILE A 563 -3.64 -10.55 11.93
C ILE A 563 -4.33 -11.26 10.76
N THR A 564 -3.62 -11.30 9.65
CA THR A 564 -3.91 -12.13 8.47
C THR A 564 -2.90 -13.27 8.41
N LEU A 565 -3.38 -14.50 8.33
CA LEU A 565 -2.57 -15.70 8.24
C LEU A 565 -2.37 -16.09 6.78
N LEU A 566 -1.10 -16.20 6.38
CA LEU A 566 -0.67 -16.44 5.00
C LEU A 566 0.13 -17.76 4.94
N PRO A 567 -0.54 -18.92 4.99
CA PRO A 567 0.14 -20.19 4.91
C PRO A 567 0.75 -20.37 3.52
N PHE A 568 2.00 -20.83 3.49
CA PHE A 568 2.76 -21.03 2.28
C PHE A 568 3.44 -22.38 2.28
N GLN A 569 3.79 -22.85 1.11
CA GLN A 569 4.62 -24.04 0.91
C GLN A 569 5.87 -23.69 0.10
N SER A 570 6.94 -24.42 0.35
CA SER A 570 8.20 -24.33 -0.36
C SER A 570 8.38 -25.58 -1.21
N LYS A 571 8.73 -25.38 -2.49
CA LYS A 571 9.14 -26.46 -3.40
C LYS A 571 10.51 -26.11 -3.95
N VAL A 572 11.53 -26.87 -3.55
CA VAL A 572 12.93 -26.60 -3.99
C VAL A 572 13.35 -25.17 -3.59
N SER A 573 13.09 -24.79 -2.33
CA SER A 573 13.33 -23.45 -1.77
C SER A 573 12.54 -22.31 -2.44
N GLN A 574 11.61 -22.61 -3.33
CA GLN A 574 10.73 -21.63 -3.93
C GLN A 574 9.39 -21.56 -3.19
N VAL A 575 9.06 -20.39 -2.67
CA VAL A 575 7.88 -20.19 -1.81
C VAL A 575 6.67 -19.77 -2.63
N GLU A 576 5.51 -20.36 -2.33
CA GLU A 576 4.20 -20.00 -2.88
C GLU A 576 3.09 -20.10 -1.83
N LEU A 577 2.07 -19.26 -1.93
CA LEU A 577 0.90 -19.35 -1.04
C LEU A 577 0.17 -20.68 -1.24
N MET A 578 -0.30 -21.27 -0.14
CA MET A 578 -1.23 -22.39 -0.22
C MET A 578 -2.58 -21.90 -0.74
N ALA A 579 -3.27 -22.76 -1.49
CA ALA A 579 -4.60 -22.51 -2.02
C ALA A 579 -5.52 -23.71 -1.81
N GLY A 580 -6.84 -23.48 -1.89
CA GLY A 580 -7.87 -24.50 -1.87
C GLY A 580 -7.79 -25.42 -0.65
N ASN A 581 -7.81 -26.73 -0.91
CA ASN A 581 -7.85 -27.75 0.12
C ASN A 581 -6.60 -27.76 1.02
N ASP A 582 -5.42 -27.45 0.47
CA ASP A 582 -4.17 -27.48 1.25
C ASP A 582 -4.14 -26.33 2.26
N LYS A 583 -4.52 -25.12 1.82
CA LYS A 583 -4.75 -23.96 2.70
C LYS A 583 -5.77 -24.27 3.79
N GLN A 584 -6.92 -24.83 3.43
CA GLN A 584 -7.97 -25.13 4.41
C GLN A 584 -7.54 -26.19 5.43
N LYS A 585 -6.83 -27.23 4.98
CA LYS A 585 -6.27 -28.24 5.89
C LYS A 585 -5.28 -27.63 6.87
N PHE A 586 -4.37 -26.77 6.38
CA PHE A 586 -3.39 -26.10 7.22
C PHE A 586 -4.08 -25.21 8.26
N LEU A 587 -5.01 -24.34 7.84
CA LEU A 587 -5.72 -23.44 8.75
C LEU A 587 -6.59 -24.19 9.77
N ASN A 588 -7.23 -25.28 9.35
CA ASN A 588 -7.97 -26.15 10.27
C ASN A 588 -7.04 -26.81 11.29
N TRP A 589 -5.90 -27.36 10.85
CA TRP A 589 -4.92 -27.94 11.74
C TRP A 589 -4.42 -26.91 12.76
N LEU A 590 -4.03 -25.71 12.31
CA LEU A 590 -3.58 -24.63 13.18
C LEU A 590 -4.66 -24.24 14.19
N ALA A 591 -5.91 -24.11 13.75
CA ALA A 591 -7.01 -23.76 14.64
C ALA A 591 -7.28 -24.83 15.72
N GLU A 592 -7.17 -26.11 15.38
CA GLU A 592 -7.42 -27.21 16.33
C GLU A 592 -6.23 -27.48 17.26
N SER A 593 -5.00 -27.24 16.81
CA SER A 593 -3.80 -27.39 17.65
C SER A 593 -3.58 -26.21 18.59
N SER A 594 -4.07 -25.03 18.23
CA SER A 594 -3.86 -23.78 18.97
C SER A 594 -4.66 -23.69 20.27
N LYS A 595 -4.04 -23.10 21.29
CA LYS A 595 -4.63 -22.87 22.62
C LYS A 595 -5.39 -21.54 22.62
N VAL A 596 -6.54 -21.52 21.95
CA VAL A 596 -7.38 -20.33 21.79
C VAL A 596 -8.85 -20.64 22.06
N SER A 597 -9.66 -19.59 22.24
CA SER A 597 -11.11 -19.73 22.40
C SER A 597 -11.77 -20.29 21.14
N GLU A 598 -12.98 -20.86 21.25
CA GLU A 598 -13.75 -21.33 20.09
C GLU A 598 -14.09 -20.21 19.10
N GLU A 599 -14.18 -18.96 19.57
CA GLU A 599 -14.31 -17.80 18.71
C GLU A 599 -13.06 -17.59 17.86
N TYR A 600 -11.88 -17.60 18.48
CA TYR A 600 -10.62 -17.50 17.76
C TYR A 600 -10.38 -18.67 16.82
N LYS A 601 -10.77 -19.90 17.18
CA LYS A 601 -10.69 -21.03 16.25
C LYS A 601 -11.48 -20.79 14.96
N LYS A 602 -12.66 -20.17 15.04
CA LYS A 602 -13.44 -19.82 13.84
C LYS A 602 -12.71 -18.79 12.98
N GLN A 603 -12.06 -17.81 13.60
CA GLN A 603 -11.27 -16.80 12.89
C GLN A 603 -10.02 -17.43 12.23
N LEU A 604 -9.29 -18.28 12.96
CA LEU A 604 -8.12 -18.99 12.44
C LEU A 604 -8.46 -19.84 11.21
N LYS A 605 -9.62 -20.52 11.20
CA LYS A 605 -10.09 -21.34 10.07
C LYS A 605 -10.34 -20.54 8.79
N VAL A 606 -10.52 -19.23 8.89
CA VAL A 606 -10.66 -18.31 7.74
C VAL A 606 -9.41 -17.44 7.54
N GLY A 607 -8.32 -17.71 8.28
CA GLY A 607 -7.04 -17.04 8.13
C GLY A 607 -6.99 -15.62 8.71
N LYS A 608 -7.80 -15.32 9.73
CA LYS A 608 -7.82 -14.02 10.41
C LYS A 608 -7.74 -14.19 11.93
N LEU A 609 -7.32 -13.15 12.63
CA LEU A 609 -7.40 -13.03 14.09
C LEU A 609 -7.56 -11.55 14.46
N PHE A 610 -8.52 -11.20 15.32
CA PHE A 610 -8.86 -9.81 15.69
C PHE A 610 -8.87 -9.56 17.20
#